data_AF-A0A502EJC9-F1
#
_entry.id   AF-A0A502EJC9-F1
#
_cell.length_a   1.000
_cell.length_b   1.000
_cell.length_c   1.000
_cell.angle_alpha   90.00
_cell.angle_beta   90.00
_cell.angle_gamma   90.00
#
_symmetry.space_group_name_H-M   'P 1'
#
loop_
_entity.id
_entity.type
_entity.pdbx_description
1 polymer ?
#
loop_
_entity_poly.entity_id
_entity_poly.type
_entity_poly.pdbx_seq_one_letter_code
_entity_poly.pdbx_strand_id
1 'polypeptide(L)' 'MYVCLCRAVTSQTVADVIAAGASTSQQIAEACGAGAECGRCRRSVRTMITAARPGGR' A
#
# COMPACT_ATOMS: atom_id res chain seq x y z
N MET A 1 7.02 -8.08 5.76
CA MET A 1 5.83 -8.81 6.27
C MET A 1 4.70 -8.74 5.25
N TYR A 2 3.67 -9.59 5.34
CA TYR A 2 2.46 -9.42 4.53
C TYR A 2 1.64 -8.23 5.01
N VAL A 3 1.27 -7.35 4.09
CA VAL A 3 0.35 -6.23 4.31
C VAL A 3 -1.07 -6.64 3.94
N CYS A 4 -1.26 -7.37 2.83
CA CYS A 4 -2.56 -7.86 2.38
C CYS A 4 -2.57 -9.39 2.35
N LEU A 5 -3.39 -10.01 3.21
CA LEU A 5 -3.51 -11.48 3.26
C LEU A 5 -4.35 -12.05 2.10
N CYS A 6 -5.36 -11.31 1.61
CA CYS A 6 -6.20 -11.78 0.51
C CYS A 6 -5.44 -11.98 -0.81
N ARG A 7 -4.39 -11.19 -1.01
CA ARG A 7 -3.63 -11.12 -2.26
C ARG A 7 -2.15 -11.43 -2.07
N ALA A 8 -1.77 -11.90 -0.87
CA ALA A 8 -0.38 -12.17 -0.47
C ALA A 8 0.59 -11.02 -0.83
N VAL A 9 0.20 -9.77 -0.58
CA VAL A 9 1.05 -8.60 -0.90
C VAL A 9 1.92 -8.26 0.30
N THR A 10 3.22 -8.10 0.06
CA THR A 10 4.20 -7.78 1.11
C THR A 10 4.39 -6.27 1.29
N SER A 11 4.96 -5.88 2.44
CA SER A 11 5.39 -4.50 2.71
C SER A 11 6.41 -4.00 1.68
N GLN A 12 7.30 -4.87 1.21
CA GLN A 12 8.26 -4.52 0.16
C GLN A 12 7.53 -4.19 -1.14
N THR A 13 6.61 -5.06 -1.58
CA THR A 13 5.81 -4.83 -2.79
C THR A 13 5.05 -3.51 -2.72
N VAL A 14 4.46 -3.16 -1.56
CA VAL A 14 3.77 -1.87 -1.42
C VAL A 14 4.75 -0.70 -1.46
N ALA A 15 5.92 -0.83 -0.83
CA ALA A 15 6.96 0.19 -0.87
C ALA A 15 7.50 0.42 -2.30
N ASP A 16 7.69 -0.65 -3.08
CA ASP A 16 8.13 -0.55 -4.47
C ASP A 16 7.11 0.19 -5.34
N VAL A 17 5.81 -0.09 -5.15
CA VAL A 17 4.74 0.60 -5.86
C VAL A 17 4.66 2.08 -5.44
N ILE A 18 4.89 2.40 -4.16
CA ILE A 18 4.98 3.79 -3.70
C ILE A 18 6.19 4.49 -4.34
N ALA A 19 7.36 3.84 -4.38
CA ALA A 19 8.56 4.36 -5.02
C ALA A 19 8.38 4.58 -6.53
N ALA A 20 7.55 3.77 -7.18
CA ALA A 20 7.11 3.94 -8.57
C ALA A 20 6.10 5.09 -8.77
N GLY A 21 5.71 5.81 -7.70
CA GLY A 21 4.91 7.03 -7.77
C GLY A 21 3.48 6.90 -7.25
N ALA A 22 3.05 5.74 -6.75
CA ALA A 22 1.73 5.61 -6.17
C ALA A 22 1.60 6.43 -4.88
N SER A 23 0.58 7.27 -4.84
CA SER A 23 0.33 8.23 -3.75
C SER A 23 -1.06 8.10 -3.13
N THR A 24 -1.86 7.12 -3.59
CA THR A 24 -3.19 6.82 -3.05
C THR A 24 -3.39 5.32 -2.88
N SER A 25 -4.25 4.92 -1.93
CA SER A 25 -4.58 3.50 -1.74
C SER A 25 -5.27 2.86 -2.97
N GLN A 26 -5.91 3.68 -3.82
CA GLN A 26 -6.50 3.19 -5.06
C GLN A 26 -5.40 2.82 -6.07
N GLN A 27 -4.39 3.68 -6.26
CA GLN A 27 -3.24 3.37 -7.11
C GLN A 27 -2.49 2.12 -6.62
N ILE A 28 -2.36 1.94 -5.31
CA ILE A 28 -1.80 0.70 -4.74
C ILE A 28 -2.66 -0.52 -5.09
N ALA A 29 -3.98 -0.42 -4.95
CA ALA A 29 -4.89 -1.52 -5.27
C ALA A 29 -4.85 -1.87 -6.77
N GLU A 30 -4.78 -0.87 -7.65
CA GLU A 30 -4.65 -1.07 -9.10
C GLU A 30 -3.30 -1.72 -9.47
N ALA A 31 -2.19 -1.30 -8.84
CA ALA A 31 -0.85 -1.76 -9.19
C ALA A 31 -0.50 -3.15 -8.63
N CYS A 32 -0.91 -3.49 -7.39
CA CYS A 32 -0.54 -4.76 -6.77
C CYS A 32 -1.69 -5.48 -6.05
N GLY A 33 -2.92 -4.98 -6.12
CA GLY A 33 -4.11 -5.62 -5.53
C GLY A 33 -4.28 -5.40 -4.03
N ALA A 34 -3.33 -4.77 -3.33
CA ALA A 34 -3.47 -4.53 -1.89
C ALA A 34 -4.63 -3.57 -1.60
N GLY A 35 -5.67 -4.10 -0.94
CA GLY A 35 -6.87 -3.35 -0.58
C GLY A 35 -8.02 -3.44 -1.58
N ALA A 36 -7.87 -4.21 -2.67
CA ALA A 36 -8.94 -4.44 -3.65
C ALA A 36 -10.07 -5.36 -3.11
N GLU A 37 -9.72 -6.31 -2.24
CA GLU A 37 -10.63 -7.32 -1.69
C GLU A 37 -11.32 -6.84 -0.39
N CYS A 38 -11.09 -7.52 0.74
CA CYS A 38 -11.75 -7.23 2.02
C CYS A 38 -11.41 -5.88 2.67
N GLY A 39 -10.47 -5.12 2.09
CA GLY A 39 -10.11 -3.76 2.54
C GLY A 39 -9.39 -3.64 3.89
N ARG A 40 -9.18 -4.72 4.66
CA ARG A 40 -8.57 -4.67 6.01
C ARG A 40 -7.18 -4.01 6.03
N CYS A 41 -6.40 -4.21 4.98
CA CYS A 41 -5.06 -3.64 4.86
C CYS A 41 -5.02 -2.17 4.42
N ARG A 42 -6.16 -1.56 4.03
CA ARG A 42 -6.19 -0.18 3.48
C ARG A 42 -5.65 0.86 4.46
N ARG A 43 -5.85 0.68 5.77
CA ARG A 43 -5.27 1.56 6.80
C ARG A 43 -3.75 1.47 6.81
N SER A 44 -3.19 0.26 6.87
CA SER A 44 -1.74 0.03 6.82
C SER A 44 -1.11 0.56 5.53
N VAL A 45 -1.76 0.35 4.39
CA VAL A 45 -1.34 0.92 3.10
C VAL A 45 -1.26 2.45 3.17
N ARG A 46 -2.28 3.11 3.73
CA ARG A 46 -2.30 4.57 3.88
C ARG A 46 -1.18 5.06 4.79
N THR A 47 -0.92 4.37 5.90
CA THR A 47 0.21 4.69 6.79
C THR A 47 1.55 4.61 6.06
N MET A 48 1.77 3.58 5.23
CA MET A 48 2.99 3.47 4.42
C MET A 48 3.12 4.59 3.39
N ILE A 49 2.02 4.96 2.72
CA ILE A 49 2.00 6.10 1.79
C ILE A 49 2.35 7.40 2.52
N THR A 50 1.76 7.66 3.68
CA THR A 50 2.05 8.86 4.47
C THR A 50 3.50 8.87 4.94
N ALA A 51 4.02 7.74 5.41
CA ALA A 51 5.40 7.62 5.88
C ALA A 51 6.45 7.81 4.76
N ALA A 52 6.11 7.45 3.52
CA ALA A 52 6.99 7.65 2.37
C ALA A 52 7.04 9.11 1.88
N ARG A 53 6.10 9.96 2.29
CA ARG A 53 6.11 11.39 1.92
C ARG A 53 7.04 12.15 2.87
N PRO A 54 7.99 12.95 2.36
CA PRO A 54 8.87 13.77 3.18
C PRO A 54 8.07 14.93 3.81
N GLY A 55 7.39 14.66 4.93
CA GLY A 55 6.59 15.64 5.67
C GLY A 55 5.38 15.10 6.46
N GLY A 56 5.21 13.78 6.61
CA GLY A 56 4.09 13.21 7.37
C GLY A 56 4.17 13.49 8.88
N ARG A 57 3.34 14.41 9.37
CA ARG A 57 2.99 14.57 10.79
C ARG A 57 2.03 13.48 11.26
#